data_AF-A0A2S9G3X1-F1
#
_entry.id   AF-A0A2S9G3X1-F1
#
_cell.length_a   1.000
_cell.length_b   1.000
_cell.length_c   1.000
_cell.angle_alpha   90.00
_cell.angle_beta   90.00
_cell.angle_gamma   90.00
#
_symmetry.space_group_name_H-M   'P 1'
#
loop_
_entity.id
_entity.type
_entity.pdbx_description
1 polymer ?
#
loop_
_entity_poly.entity_id
_entity_poly.type
_entity_poly.pdbx_seq_one_letter_code
_entity_poly.pdbx_strand_id
1 'polypeptide(L)'
;MTMNARRRRAHNKLAALPGVRPVRRPVRQDGDETFDVYYVRTGRKSAHPLVVIPGGPGAASIALYRAFRRRAAVAGLDVIMV
;
A
#
# COMPACT_ATOMS: atom_id res chain seq x y z
N MET A 1 -8.58 17.45 5.23
CA MET A 1 -7.79 17.28 6.48
C MET A 1 -6.31 17.30 6.11
N THR A 2 -5.53 18.27 6.61
CA THR A 2 -4.17 18.59 6.11
C THR A 2 -3.05 17.73 6.75
N MET A 3 -1.95 17.57 6.01
CA MET A 3 -0.78 16.76 6.38
C MET A 3 0.14 17.52 7.36
N ASN A 4 0.14 17.14 8.65
CA ASN A 4 1.04 17.74 9.65
C ASN A 4 2.35 16.96 9.81
N ALA A 5 3.34 17.54 10.51
CA ALA A 5 4.65 16.93 10.70
C ALA A 5 4.60 15.55 11.39
N ARG A 6 3.69 15.36 12.35
CA ARG A 6 3.49 14.07 13.04
C ARG A 6 2.97 13.00 12.08
N ARG A 7 1.96 13.32 11.27
CA ARG A 7 1.41 12.42 10.25
C ARG A 7 2.45 12.06 9.20
N ARG A 8 3.25 13.03 8.75
CA ARG A 8 4.34 12.79 7.80
C ARG A 8 5.39 11.82 8.35
N ARG A 9 5.79 11.96 9.61
CA ARG A 9 6.71 10.99 10.25
C ARG A 9 6.12 9.58 10.32
N ALA A 10 4.85 9.46 10.73
CA ALA A 10 4.17 8.16 10.79
C ALA A 10 4.05 7.51 9.40
N HIS A 11 3.69 8.32 8.39
CA HIS A 11 3.62 7.88 7.01
C HIS A 11 4.99 7.39 6.49
N ASN A 12 6.06 8.13 6.70
CA ASN A 12 7.41 7.72 6.29
C ASN A 12 7.85 6.41 6.95
N LYS A 13 7.51 6.20 8.22
CA LYS A 13 7.79 4.94 8.92
C LYS A 13 7.05 3.76 8.30
N LEU A 14 5.80 3.97 7.87
CA LEU A 14 5.01 2.95 7.19
C LEU A 14 5.52 2.66 5.77
N ALA A 15 5.91 3.70 5.04
CA ALA A 15 6.53 3.60 3.73
C ALA A 15 7.85 2.83 3.75
N ALA A 16 8.59 2.88 4.87
CA ALA A 16 9.85 2.16 5.07
C ALA A 16 9.68 0.69 5.50
N LEU A 17 8.45 0.18 5.64
CA LEU A 17 8.23 -1.21 6.03
C LEU A 17 8.73 -2.19 4.95
N PRO A 18 9.30 -3.35 5.32
CA PRO A 18 9.78 -4.33 4.36
C PRO A 18 8.72 -4.75 3.35
N GLY A 19 9.07 -4.68 2.06
CA GLY A 19 8.20 -5.03 0.95
C GLY A 19 7.22 -3.95 0.52
N VAL A 20 7.13 -2.82 1.24
CA VAL A 20 6.39 -1.65 0.79
C VAL A 20 7.15 -0.96 -0.34
N ARG A 21 6.44 -0.66 -1.42
CA ARG A 21 6.99 -0.03 -2.61
C ARG A 21 6.12 1.15 -3.03
N PRO A 22 6.72 2.28 -3.42
CA PRO A 22 5.98 3.38 -4.04
C PRO A 22 5.72 3.09 -5.53
N VAL A 23 4.60 3.59 -6.04
CA VAL A 23 4.38 3.85 -7.47
C VAL A 23 3.90 5.30 -7.61
N ARG A 24 4.63 6.10 -8.38
CA ARG A 24 4.26 7.48 -8.64
C ARG A 24 3.03 7.54 -9.56
N ARG A 25 2.01 8.29 -9.14
CA ARG A 25 0.77 8.48 -9.89
C ARG A 25 0.40 9.95 -9.99
N PRO A 26 -0.18 10.39 -11.11
CA PRO A 26 -0.70 11.73 -11.22
C PRO A 26 -1.91 11.91 -10.31
N VAL A 27 -2.07 13.11 -9.74
CA VAL A 27 -3.25 13.49 -8.94
C VAL A 27 -4.46 13.71 -9.85
N ARG A 28 -4.23 14.28 -11.04
CA ARG A 28 -5.23 14.52 -12.09
C ARG A 28 -4.64 14.06 -13.42
N GLN A 29 -5.48 13.60 -14.35
CA GLN A 29 -5.00 13.08 -15.64
C GLN A 29 -4.16 14.09 -16.43
N ASP A 30 -4.54 15.37 -16.40
CA ASP A 30 -3.89 16.44 -17.18
C ASP A 30 -3.06 17.41 -16.31
N GLY A 31 -2.70 17.01 -15.09
CA GLY A 31 -1.93 17.86 -14.17
C GLY A 31 -0.52 17.33 -13.90
N ASP A 32 0.40 18.24 -13.60
CA ASP A 32 1.80 17.89 -13.25
C ASP A 32 1.95 17.43 -11.79
N GLU A 33 0.92 17.60 -10.97
CA GLU A 33 0.91 17.14 -9.59
C GLU A 33 0.92 15.62 -9.53
N THR A 34 1.88 15.06 -8.80
CA THR A 34 2.02 13.62 -8.59
C THR A 34 2.13 13.28 -7.12
N PHE A 35 1.77 12.05 -6.78
CA PHE A 35 1.96 11.50 -5.44
C PHE A 35 2.39 10.03 -5.53
N ASP A 36 3.01 9.55 -4.46
CA ASP A 36 3.42 8.15 -4.37
C ASP A 36 2.29 7.34 -3.73
N VAL A 37 1.77 6.36 -4.48
CA VAL A 37 0.89 5.32 -3.97
C VAL A 37 1.77 4.20 -3.42
N TYR A 38 1.69 3.93 -2.12
CA TYR A 38 2.45 2.85 -1.50
C TYR A 38 1.66 1.55 -1.57
N TYR A 39 2.34 0.45 -1.86
CA TYR A 39 1.70 -0.87 -1.90
C TYR A 39 2.66 -1.96 -1.42
N VAL A 40 2.10 -3.12 -1.07
CA VAL A 40 2.85 -4.37 -0.86
C VAL A 40 2.26 -5.46 -1.75
N ARG A 41 3.12 -6.29 -2.36
CA ARG A 41 2.69 -7.52 -3.05
C ARG A 41 3.23 -8.74 -2.31
N THR A 42 2.36 -9.66 -1.91
CA THR A 42 2.71 -10.87 -1.14
C THR A 42 2.13 -12.10 -1.84
N GLY A 43 2.88 -13.20 -1.85
CA GLY A 43 2.51 -14.44 -2.57
C GLY A 43 3.28 -14.63 -3.86
N ARG A 44 3.05 -15.77 -4.53
CA ARG A 44 3.64 -16.06 -5.85
C ARG A 44 2.91 -15.22 -6.90
N LYS A 45 3.64 -14.52 -7.76
CA LYS A 45 3.04 -13.71 -8.83
C LYS A 45 2.16 -14.59 -9.73
N SER A 46 0.96 -14.11 -10.02
CA SER A 46 0.01 -14.75 -10.92
C SER A 46 -0.43 -13.78 -12.03
N ALA A 47 -1.13 -14.33 -13.04
CA ALA A 47 -1.79 -13.53 -14.08
C ALA A 47 -3.01 -12.75 -13.53
N HIS A 48 -3.57 -13.17 -12.39
CA HIS A 48 -4.79 -12.62 -11.80
C HIS A 48 -4.56 -12.28 -10.31
N PRO A 49 -3.93 -11.13 -10.00
CA PRO A 49 -3.70 -10.72 -8.63
C PRO A 49 -4.99 -10.21 -7.96
N LEU A 50 -5.14 -10.49 -6.67
CA LEU A 50 -6.18 -9.90 -5.83
C LEU A 50 -5.70 -8.53 -5.33
N VAL A 51 -6.45 -7.47 -5.67
CA VAL A 51 -6.20 -6.12 -5.17
C VAL A 51 -7.08 -5.85 -3.96
N VAL A 52 -6.47 -5.47 -2.85
CA VAL A 52 -7.15 -5.11 -1.61
C VAL A 52 -6.96 -3.61 -1.34
N ILE A 53 -8.08 -2.89 -1.25
CA ILE A 53 -8.13 -1.47 -0.90
C ILE A 53 -8.75 -1.37 0.49
N PRO A 54 -7.93 -1.36 1.56
CA PRO A 54 -8.45 -1.23 2.91
C PRO A 54 -9.04 0.16 3.14
N GLY A 55 -10.01 0.24 4.04
CA GLY A 55 -10.50 1.52 4.56
C GLY A 55 -9.43 2.28 5.36
N GLY A 56 -9.81 3.44 5.89
CA GLY A 56 -8.93 4.30 6.71
C GLY A 56 -8.24 3.54 7.87
N PRO A 57 -7.02 3.96 8.28
CA PRO A 57 -6.50 5.33 8.23
C PRO A 57 -5.32 5.56 7.25
N GLY A 58 -5.33 4.91 6.07
CA GLY A 58 -4.30 5.07 5.02
C GLY A 58 -3.21 4.01 5.09
N ALA A 59 -1.93 4.36 4.84
CA ALA A 59 -0.80 3.40 4.82
C ALA A 59 -0.63 2.54 6.09
N ALA A 60 -1.27 2.92 7.21
CA ALA A 60 -1.34 2.11 8.42
C ALA A 60 -2.02 0.76 8.18
N SER A 61 -2.93 0.69 7.21
CA SER A 61 -3.63 -0.53 6.83
C SER A 61 -2.67 -1.61 6.31
N ILE A 62 -1.56 -1.25 5.66
CA ILE A 62 -0.53 -2.23 5.24
C ILE A 62 0.06 -2.98 6.45
N ALA A 63 0.28 -2.26 7.56
CA ALA A 63 0.77 -2.86 8.80
C ALA A 63 -0.32 -3.69 9.49
N LEU A 64 -1.54 -3.14 9.63
CA LEU A 64 -2.66 -3.79 10.31
C LEU A 64 -3.07 -5.10 9.63
N TYR A 65 -3.05 -5.16 8.30
CA TYR A 65 -3.46 -6.32 7.52
C TYR A 65 -2.31 -7.31 7.23
N ARG A 66 -1.18 -7.23 7.96
CA ARG A 66 -0.03 -8.15 7.78
C ARG A 66 -0.39 -9.62 7.94
N ALA A 67 -1.21 -9.96 8.93
CA ALA A 67 -1.62 -11.34 9.14
C ALA A 67 -2.58 -11.84 8.05
N PHE A 68 -3.43 -10.95 7.53
CA PHE A 68 -4.32 -11.25 6.41
C PHE A 68 -3.52 -11.60 5.15
N ARG A 69 -2.62 -10.70 4.71
CA ARG A 69 -1.84 -10.92 3.47
C ARG A 69 -0.95 -12.17 3.56
N ARG A 70 -0.42 -12.48 4.75
CA ARG A 70 0.36 -13.71 4.99
C ARG A 70 -0.49 -14.96 4.78
N ARG A 71 -1.70 -15.00 5.38
CA ARG A 71 -2.61 -16.15 5.23
C ARG A 71 -3.08 -16.33 3.79
N ALA A 72 -3.41 -15.23 3.11
CA ALA A 72 -3.79 -15.27 1.70
C ALA A 72 -2.66 -15.83 0.81
N ALA A 73 -1.42 -15.43 1.06
CA ALA A 73 -0.27 -15.97 0.34
C ALA A 73 -0.03 -17.47 0.60
N VAL A 74 -0.24 -17.94 1.85
CA VAL A 74 -0.20 -19.38 2.18
C VAL A 74 -1.30 -20.14 1.45
N ALA A 75 -2.47 -19.52 1.22
CA ALA A 75 -3.56 -20.08 0.42
C ALA A 75 -3.31 -20.00 -1.11
N GLY A 76 -2.11 -19.60 -1.55
CA GLY A 76 -1.75 -19.55 -2.96
C GLY A 76 -2.18 -18.27 -3.69
N LEU A 77 -2.67 -17.26 -2.97
CA LEU A 77 -3.11 -16.00 -3.58
C LEU A 77 -1.95 -15.02 -3.79
N ASP A 78 -1.96 -14.36 -4.94
CA ASP A 78 -1.13 -13.21 -5.24
C ASP A 78 -1.86 -11.93 -4.80
N VAL A 79 -1.44 -11.33 -3.69
CA VAL A 79 -2.15 -10.20 -3.08
C VAL A 79 -1.37 -8.92 -3.27
N ILE A 80 -2.01 -7.92 -3.87
CA ILE A 80 -1.55 -6.53 -3.91
C ILE A 80 -2.42 -5.73 -2.93
N MET A 81 -1.78 -5.03 -2.00
CA MET A 81 -2.46 -4.18 -1.03
C MET A 81 -1.89 -2.78 -1.10
N VAL A 82 -2.79 -1.79 -1.20
CA VAL A 82 -2.51 -0.36 -1.29
C VAL A 82 -2.75 0.32 0.06
#